data_AF-A0A0C2CVC8-F1
#
_entry.id   AF-A0A0C2CVC8-F1
#
_cell.length_a   1.000
_cell.length_b   1.000
_cell.length_c   1.000
_cell.angle_alpha   90.00
_cell.angle_beta   90.00
_cell.angle_gamma   90.00
#
_symmetry.space_group_name_H-M   'P 1'
#
loop_
_entity.id
_entity.type
_entity.pdbx_description
1 polymer ?
#
loop_
_entity_poly.entity_id
_entity_poly.type
_entity_poly.pdbx_seq_one_letter_code
_entity_poly.pdbx_strand_id
1 'polypeptide(L)'
;MESLGHMGPRMDHWQTPSRNTIENILRCAINQMKAGGKVVCAWTPVVERNCVDWYAMTDLWVFIDDTLKKCAGIGQVFTTKKNHVKQGRVFLESGAPEGVHSTTIPTKE
;
A
#
# COMPACT_ATOMS: atom_id res chain seq x y z
N MET A 1 -7.40 0.33 -30.27
CA MET A 1 -7.57 1.28 -29.15
C MET A 1 -8.11 0.48 -27.99
N GLU A 2 -7.22 -0.04 -27.15
CA GLU A 2 -7.62 -0.90 -26.03
C GLU A 2 -8.09 -0.01 -24.88
N SER A 3 -9.37 -0.16 -24.54
CA SER A 3 -9.98 0.44 -23.37
C SER A 3 -9.53 -0.33 -22.12
N LEU A 4 -8.53 0.19 -21.41
CA LEU A 4 -8.25 -0.19 -20.02
C LEU A 4 -9.15 0.63 -19.09
N GLY A 5 -10.45 0.38 -19.22
CA GLY A 5 -11.51 1.06 -18.47
C GLY A 5 -12.14 0.18 -17.39
N HIS A 6 -11.35 -0.34 -16.46
CA HIS A 6 -11.86 -0.74 -15.14
C HIS A 6 -10.73 -0.79 -14.11
N MET A 7 -10.20 0.37 -13.75
CA MET A 7 -9.54 0.50 -12.44
C MET A 7 -10.62 0.34 -11.36
N GLY A 8 -10.31 -0.46 -10.35
CA GLY A 8 -11.21 -1.00 -9.34
C GLY A 8 -12.10 0.00 -8.59
N PRO A 9 -12.88 -0.48 -7.60
CA PRO A 9 -13.95 0.28 -6.97
C PRO A 9 -13.47 1.66 -6.50
N ARG A 10 -14.23 2.68 -6.91
CA ARG A 10 -14.06 4.07 -6.50
C ARG A 10 -14.25 4.12 -4.98
N MET A 11 -13.16 4.19 -4.23
CA MET A 11 -13.20 4.36 -2.79
C MET A 11 -13.50 5.83 -2.52
N ASP A 12 -14.78 6.20 -2.52
CA ASP A 12 -15.20 7.58 -2.26
C ASP A 12 -15.25 7.89 -0.74
N HIS A 13 -15.08 6.87 0.11
CA HIS A 13 -15.07 6.99 1.57
C HIS A 13 -14.02 6.05 2.21
N TRP A 14 -12.99 6.63 2.85
CA TRP A 14 -12.02 5.88 3.64
C TRP A 14 -12.65 5.53 4.98
N GLN A 15 -12.88 4.23 5.21
CA GLN A 15 -13.35 3.72 6.49
C GLN A 15 -12.20 3.02 7.18
N THR A 16 -11.97 3.34 8.46
CA THR A 16 -11.05 2.57 9.30
C THR A 16 -11.55 1.12 9.36
N PRO A 17 -10.78 0.15 8.86
CA PRO A 17 -11.22 -1.24 8.85
C PRO A 17 -11.34 -1.74 10.29
N SER A 18 -12.38 -2.54 10.54
CA SER A 18 -12.55 -3.20 11.83
C SER A 18 -11.40 -4.18 12.08
N ARG A 19 -11.11 -4.46 13.37
CA ARG A 19 -10.10 -5.45 13.77
C ARG A 19 -10.30 -6.79 13.05
N ASN A 20 -11.53 -7.32 13.01
CA ASN A 20 -11.83 -8.58 12.32
C ASN A 20 -11.48 -8.53 10.83
N THR A 21 -11.66 -7.39 10.18
CA THR A 21 -11.28 -7.22 8.76
C THR A 21 -9.78 -7.37 8.58
N ILE A 22 -9.00 -6.70 9.42
CA ILE A 22 -7.52 -6.78 9.41
C ILE A 22 -7.05 -8.21 9.70
N GLU A 23 -7.59 -8.85 10.73
CA GLU A 23 -7.25 -10.23 11.10
C GLU A 23 -7.58 -11.22 9.97
N ASN A 24 -8.71 -11.04 9.29
CA ASN A 24 -9.08 -11.88 8.15
C ASN A 24 -8.13 -11.71 6.97
N ILE A 25 -7.73 -10.48 6.64
CA ILE A 25 -6.76 -10.20 5.58
C ILE A 25 -5.42 -10.88 5.90
N LEU A 26 -4.91 -10.67 7.11
CA LEU A 26 -3.65 -11.29 7.56
C LEU A 26 -3.73 -12.82 7.51
N ARG A 27 -4.81 -13.41 8.02
CA ARG A 27 -5.02 -14.85 7.99
C ARG A 27 -5.01 -15.41 6.57
N CYS A 28 -5.71 -14.75 5.65
CA CYS A 28 -5.74 -15.16 4.24
C CYS A 28 -4.35 -15.11 3.61
N ALA A 29 -3.63 -13.99 3.78
CA ALA A 29 -2.29 -13.82 3.23
C ALA A 29 -1.28 -14.83 3.83
N ILE A 30 -1.33 -15.06 5.14
CA ILE A 30 -0.49 -16.05 5.81
C ILE A 30 -0.78 -17.46 5.30
N ASN A 31 -2.06 -17.81 5.10
CA ASN A 31 -2.43 -19.12 4.55
C ASN A 31 -1.92 -19.29 3.12
N GLN A 32 -1.95 -18.24 2.29
CA GLN A 32 -1.36 -18.27 0.95
C GLN A 32 0.16 -18.54 1.02
N MET A 33 0.89 -17.88 1.92
CA MET A 33 2.33 -18.12 2.09
C MET A 33 2.63 -19.54 2.60
N LYS A 34 1.83 -20.06 3.54
CA LYS A 34 1.95 -21.45 4.03
C LYS A 34 1.73 -22.48 2.93
N ALA A 35 0.87 -22.17 1.95
CA ALA A 35 0.65 -23.00 0.78
C ALA A 35 1.76 -22.87 -0.29
N GLY A 36 2.83 -22.10 -0.04
CA GLY A 36 3.92 -21.85 -0.99
C GLY A 36 3.67 -20.66 -1.93
N GLY A 37 2.57 -19.92 -1.74
CA GLY A 37 2.25 -18.74 -2.51
C GLY A 37 3.11 -17.52 -2.17
N LYS A 38 2.86 -16.44 -2.91
CA LYS A 38 3.50 -15.12 -2.73
C LYS A 38 2.44 -14.06 -2.48
N VAL A 39 2.78 -13.08 -1.66
CA VAL A 39 1.92 -11.94 -1.31
C VAL A 39 2.61 -10.65 -1.74
N VAL A 40 1.85 -9.81 -2.44
CA VAL A 40 2.29 -8.46 -2.82
C VAL A 40 1.41 -7.45 -2.09
N CYS A 41 2.03 -6.63 -1.25
CA CYS A 41 1.35 -5.50 -0.62
C CYS A 41 1.47 -4.28 -1.55
N ALA A 42 0.32 -3.74 -1.94
CA ALA A 42 0.21 -2.53 -2.74
C ALA A 42 -0.79 -1.57 -2.08
N TRP A 43 -0.27 -0.45 -1.57
CA TRP A 43 -1.09 0.58 -0.93
C TRP A 43 -1.62 1.57 -1.96
N THR A 44 -2.82 2.10 -1.72
CA THR A 44 -3.42 3.10 -2.62
C THR A 44 -2.49 4.30 -2.81
N PRO A 45 -2.37 4.86 -4.02
CA PRO A 45 -1.55 6.05 -4.24
C PRO A 45 -2.08 7.24 -3.45
N VAL A 46 -1.15 8.09 -2.99
CA VAL A 46 -1.48 9.32 -2.26
C VAL A 46 -1.75 10.43 -3.26
N VAL A 47 -2.93 11.03 -3.18
CA VAL A 47 -3.40 12.15 -3.98
C VAL A 47 -4.03 13.20 -3.05
N GLU A 48 -4.19 14.43 -3.53
CA GLU A 48 -4.71 15.54 -2.72
C GLU A 48 -6.02 15.19 -1.99
N ARG A 49 -6.95 14.52 -2.67
CA ARG A 49 -8.26 14.17 -2.10
C ARG A 49 -8.23 13.09 -1.01
N ASN A 50 -7.16 12.29 -0.89
CA ASN A 50 -7.10 11.17 0.05
C ASN A 50 -5.92 11.27 1.03
N CYS A 51 -5.15 12.35 0.98
CA CYS A 51 -3.88 12.42 1.70
C CYS A 51 -4.07 12.32 3.22
N VAL A 52 -5.08 12.99 3.77
CA VAL A 52 -5.38 12.98 5.22
C VAL A 52 -5.72 11.57 5.70
N ASP A 53 -6.68 10.92 5.04
CA ASP A 53 -7.10 9.56 5.39
C ASP A 53 -5.99 8.54 5.16
N TRP A 54 -5.22 8.70 4.07
CA TRP A 54 -4.08 7.84 3.79
C TRP A 54 -3.02 7.94 4.91
N TYR A 55 -2.69 9.16 5.35
CA TYR A 55 -1.75 9.37 6.43
C TYR A 55 -2.25 8.77 7.76
N ALA A 56 -3.53 8.92 8.07
CA ALA A 56 -4.15 8.31 9.26
C ALA A 56 -4.04 6.78 9.27
N MET A 57 -3.90 6.16 8.09
CA MET A 57 -3.78 4.71 7.90
C MET A 57 -2.34 4.20 7.84
N THR A 58 -1.33 5.09 7.86
CA THR A 58 0.09 4.74 7.71
C THR A 58 0.53 3.67 8.69
N ASP A 59 0.18 3.82 9.97
CA ASP A 59 0.58 2.86 11.00
C ASP A 59 -0.06 1.49 10.78
N LEU A 60 -1.29 1.44 10.23
CA LEU A 60 -1.92 0.18 9.88
C LEU A 60 -1.20 -0.49 8.70
N TRP A 61 -0.83 0.27 7.67
CA TRP A 61 -0.09 -0.25 6.53
C TRP A 61 1.26 -0.84 6.96
N VAL A 62 1.98 -0.12 7.83
CA VAL A 62 3.24 -0.60 8.42
C VAL A 62 3.02 -1.87 9.24
N PHE A 63 1.98 -1.89 10.08
CA PHE A 63 1.65 -3.06 10.89
C PHE A 63 1.36 -4.31 10.03
N ILE A 64 0.61 -4.16 8.95
CA ILE A 64 0.29 -5.27 8.04
C ILE A 64 1.57 -5.74 7.33
N ASP A 65 2.35 -4.82 6.76
CA ASP A 65 3.60 -5.13 6.06
C ASP A 65 4.59 -5.88 6.98
N ASP A 66 4.77 -5.40 8.21
CA ASP A 66 5.69 -6.01 9.16
C ASP A 66 5.19 -7.37 9.65
N THR A 67 3.88 -7.52 9.85
CA THR A 67 3.29 -8.81 10.23
C THR A 67 3.49 -9.85 9.13
N LEU A 68 3.24 -9.48 7.87
CA LEU A 68 3.43 -10.38 6.73
C LEU A 68 4.89 -10.75 6.53
N LYS A 69 5.82 -9.80 6.65
CA LYS A 69 7.27 -10.07 6.58
C LYS A 69 7.74 -11.06 7.66
N LYS A 70 7.23 -10.94 8.89
CA LYS A 70 7.56 -11.88 9.99
C LYS A 70 7.07 -13.30 9.72
N CYS A 71 6.00 -13.46 8.95
CA CYS A 71 5.44 -14.77 8.60
C CYS A 71 5.95 -15.34 7.27
N ALA A 72 6.69 -14.54 6.49
CA ALA A 72 7.11 -14.90 5.14
C ALA A 72 8.41 -15.72 5.14
N GLY A 73 8.46 -16.76 4.29
CA GLY A 73 9.72 -17.34 3.85
C GLY A 73 10.45 -16.44 2.84
N ILE A 74 11.66 -16.83 2.48
CA ILE A 74 12.52 -16.11 1.52
C ILE A 74 11.76 -15.90 0.20
N GLY A 75 11.59 -14.65 -0.22
CA GLY A 75 10.97 -14.29 -1.51
C GLY A 75 9.44 -14.48 -1.57
N GLN A 76 8.75 -14.58 -0.43
CA GLN A 76 7.30 -14.74 -0.40
C GLN A 76 6.50 -13.45 -0.21
N VAL A 77 7.10 -12.38 0.35
CA VAL A 77 6.44 -11.08 0.52
C VAL A 77 7.19 -9.98 -0.22
N PHE A 78 6.43 -9.20 -0.99
CA PHE A 78 6.91 -8.03 -1.70
C PHE A 78 6.05 -6.83 -1.29
N THR A 79 6.67 -5.83 -0.69
CA THR A 79 5.99 -4.57 -0.37
C THR A 79 6.35 -3.54 -1.44
N THR A 80 5.38 -2.93 -2.09
CA THR A 80 5.66 -1.76 -2.95
C THR A 80 6.40 -0.72 -2.13
N LYS A 81 7.54 -0.25 -2.66
CA LYS A 81 8.55 0.55 -1.96
C LYS A 81 7.95 1.64 -1.06
N LYS A 82 8.62 1.81 0.09
CA LYS A 82 8.27 2.68 1.21
C LYS A 82 7.88 4.08 0.72
N ASN A 83 6.57 4.34 0.67
CA ASN A 83 6.06 5.71 0.78
C ASN A 83 6.55 6.21 2.14
N HIS A 84 7.58 7.07 2.14
CA HIS A 84 8.06 7.65 3.38
C HIS A 84 7.61 9.09 3.46
N VAL A 85 7.05 9.42 4.62
CA VAL A 85 6.64 10.78 4.94
C VAL A 85 7.85 11.49 5.48
N LYS A 86 8.36 12.50 4.77
CA LYS A 86 9.44 13.36 5.26
C LYS A 86 8.97 14.80 5.15
N GLN A 87 8.93 15.51 6.28
CA GLN A 87 8.52 16.92 6.36
C GLN A 87 7.14 17.19 5.73
N GLY A 88 6.15 16.32 5.99
CA GLY A 88 4.78 16.47 5.47
C GLY A 88 4.59 16.09 3.99
N ARG A 89 5.64 15.60 3.32
CA ARG A 89 5.59 15.18 1.91
C ARG A 89 5.72 13.66 1.79
N VAL A 90 4.92 13.06 0.91
CA VAL A 90 5.07 11.65 0.52
C VAL A 90 6.14 11.55 -0.54
N PHE A 91 7.19 10.81 -0.23
CA PHE A 91 8.19 10.43 -1.22
C PHE A 91 7.85 9.03 -1.73
N LEU A 92 7.38 8.98 -2.98
CA LEU A 92 7.29 7.74 -3.74
C LEU A 92 8.69 7.44 -4.29
N GLU A 93 9.30 6.35 -3.86
CA GLU A 93 10.49 5.86 -4.55
C GLU A 93 10.01 5.19 -5.86
N SER A 94 10.39 5.74 -7.02
CA SER A 94 10.01 5.16 -8.31
C SER A 94 10.50 3.72 -8.39
N GLY A 95 9.55 2.78 -8.45
CA GLY A 95 9.79 1.36 -8.68
C GLY A 95 9.85 0.98 -10.15
N ALA A 96 9.87 1.96 -11.07
CA ALA A 96 10.02 1.68 -12.49
C ALA A 96 11.51 1.48 -12.82
N PRO A 97 11.90 0.38 -13.50
CA PRO A 97 13.26 0.20 -14.00
C PRO A 97 13.66 1.24 -15.06
N GLU A 98 12.71 2.04 -15.56
CA GLU A 98 12.96 3.04 -16.58
C GLU A 98 12.35 4.39 -16.16
N GLY A 99 13.20 5.40 -15.98
CA GLY A 99 12.79 6.81 -15.87
C GLY A 99 12.60 7.34 -14.45
N VAL A 100 13.61 8.06 -13.95
CA VAL A 100 13.52 8.96 -12.79
C VAL A 100 12.58 10.13 -13.11
N HIS A 101 11.39 10.14 -12.50
CA HIS A 101 10.60 11.36 -12.36
C HIS A 101 10.04 11.44 -10.94
N SER A 102 10.74 12.18 -10.08
CA SER A 102 10.25 12.56 -8.75
C SER A 102 9.14 13.60 -8.92
N THR A 103 7.88 13.19 -8.82
CA THR A 103 6.78 14.18 -8.74
C THR A 103 6.68 14.67 -7.31
N THR A 104 7.10 15.91 -7.08
CA THR A 104 6.89 16.62 -5.82
C THR A 104 5.44 17.12 -5.81
N ILE A 105 4.63 16.68 -4.86
CA ILE A 105 3.32 17.30 -4.59
C ILE A 105 3.56 18.44 -3.58
N PRO A 106 3.44 19.72 -3.97
CA PRO A 106 3.51 20.82 -3.02
C PRO A 106 2.23 20.86 -2.17
N THR A 107 2.39 20.89 -0.84
CA THR A 107 1.32 21.29 0.08
C THR A 107 1.26 22.81 0.11
N LYS A 108 0.07 23.37 -0.14
CA LYS A 108 -0.19 24.82 -0.11
C LYS A 108 -0.33 25.25 1.37
N GLU A 109 0.34 26.35 1.73
CA GLU A 109 0.29 27.01 3.05
C GLU A 109 -1.11 27.51 3.42
#